data_AF-A0A4T2BPX2-F1
#
_entry.id   AF-A0A4T2BPX2-F1
#
_cell.length_a   1.000
_cell.length_b   1.000
_cell.length_c   1.000
_cell.angle_alpha   90.00
_cell.angle_beta   90.00
_cell.angle_gamma   90.00
#
_symmetry.space_group_name_H-M   'P 1'
#
loop_
_entity.id
_entity.type
_entity.pdbx_description
1 polymer ?
#
loop_
_entity_poly.entity_id
_entity_poly.type
_entity_poly.pdbx_seq_one_letter_code
_entity_poly.pdbx_strand_id
1 'polypeptide(L)'
;MLVNFPTLATGTQTINVSKIIEGRTYKVRGGVKLFAVGTAAVMDYETPPGVTITYQAEQFDVTGASLGFTSTTSIGLNYTDALISQPLNPGLVVKVRILMDSANDIVRPIPGQVVFSEGGTVGRMIGGRRHGITGMQLNVRLSSLADVATFEQMFGSYSTDYPAVLCIRTPPPLQIPRLFFAACTEPHLVIGGVNSLLTYQMSVTEVLPPAPGLVIPLLRREDIDAAYATRSARAAAYATRIQRDNDYSKAGLAG
;
A
#
# COMPACT_ATOMS: atom_id res chain seq x y z
N MET A 1 2.91 -2.93 9.18
CA MET A 1 2.26 -3.79 10.19
C MET A 1 2.72 -5.22 9.99
N LEU A 2 3.27 -5.88 11.01
CA LEU A 2 3.74 -7.27 10.89
C LEU A 2 2.55 -8.24 10.99
N VAL A 3 2.42 -9.13 10.02
CA VAL A 3 1.37 -10.16 9.93
C VAL A 3 2.02 -11.53 10.02
N ASN A 4 1.64 -12.33 11.02
CA ASN A 4 2.21 -13.64 11.28
C ASN A 4 1.22 -14.76 10.93
N PHE A 5 1.74 -15.82 10.32
CA PHE A 5 1.06 -17.08 10.03
C PHE A 5 1.79 -18.20 10.77
N PRO A 6 1.46 -18.44 12.05
CA PRO A 6 2.20 -19.35 12.92
C PRO A 6 1.91 -20.83 12.63
N THR A 7 0.88 -21.12 11.84
CA THR A 7 0.48 -22.48 11.50
C THR A 7 0.11 -22.53 10.04
N LEU A 8 0.74 -23.46 9.32
CA LEU A 8 0.53 -23.72 7.91
C LEU A 8 0.28 -25.21 7.70
N ALA A 9 -0.45 -25.56 6.64
CA ALA A 9 -0.72 -26.92 6.24
C ALA A 9 0.58 -27.66 5.94
N THR A 10 0.64 -28.95 6.28
CA THR A 10 1.78 -29.81 5.95
C THR A 10 1.99 -29.83 4.44
N GLY A 11 3.25 -29.72 4.01
CA GLY A 11 3.62 -29.65 2.59
C GLY A 11 3.59 -28.24 1.99
N THR A 12 3.22 -27.21 2.76
CA THR A 12 3.32 -25.81 2.29
C THR A 12 4.76 -25.43 2.01
N GLN A 13 5.01 -24.94 0.79
CA GLN A 13 6.29 -24.44 0.32
C GLN A 13 6.28 -22.91 0.22
N THR A 14 5.21 -22.34 -0.36
CA THR A 14 5.03 -20.89 -0.47
C THR A 14 3.61 -20.47 -0.13
N ILE A 15 3.43 -19.19 0.20
CA ILE A 15 2.11 -18.60 0.41
C ILE A 15 1.91 -17.33 -0.42
N ASN A 16 0.63 -17.03 -0.72
CA ASN A 16 0.18 -15.75 -1.23
C ASN A 16 -0.72 -15.06 -0.20
N VAL A 17 -0.23 -14.00 0.42
CA VAL A 17 -0.96 -13.24 1.44
C VAL A 17 -1.88 -12.22 0.78
N SER A 18 -3.12 -12.19 1.22
CA SER A 18 -4.15 -11.23 0.81
C SER A 18 -4.68 -10.49 2.03
N LYS A 19 -5.04 -9.22 1.84
CA LYS A 19 -5.72 -8.39 2.83
C LYS A 19 -7.08 -7.95 2.30
N ILE A 20 -8.05 -7.86 3.20
CA ILE A 20 -9.42 -7.45 2.92
C ILE A 20 -9.69 -6.19 3.73
N ILE A 21 -10.10 -5.15 3.02
CA ILE A 21 -10.40 -3.84 3.59
C ILE A 21 -11.57 -3.22 2.82
N GLU A 22 -12.60 -2.77 3.53
CA GLU A 22 -13.79 -2.12 2.94
C GLU A 22 -14.42 -2.95 1.79
N GLY A 23 -14.45 -4.27 1.94
CA GLY A 23 -14.98 -5.20 0.92
C GLY A 23 -14.09 -5.39 -0.31
N ARG A 24 -12.88 -4.83 -0.32
CA ARG A 24 -11.88 -4.98 -1.38
C ARG A 24 -10.76 -5.91 -0.95
N THR A 25 -10.31 -6.77 -1.86
CA THR A 25 -9.19 -7.69 -1.62
C THR A 25 -7.95 -7.21 -2.37
N TYR A 26 -6.84 -7.09 -1.65
CA TYR A 26 -5.53 -6.74 -2.19
C TYR A 26 -4.53 -7.84 -1.85
N LYS A 27 -3.57 -8.11 -2.74
CA LYS A 27 -2.40 -8.90 -2.36
C LYS A 27 -1.49 -8.04 -1.49
N VAL A 28 -0.98 -8.62 -0.40
CA VAL A 28 0.02 -7.93 0.43
C VAL A 28 1.33 -7.93 -0.34
N ARG A 29 1.89 -6.73 -0.52
CA ARG A 29 3.14 -6.54 -1.23
C ARG A 29 4.30 -7.17 -0.47
N GLY A 30 5.14 -7.94 -1.16
CA GLY A 30 6.15 -8.81 -0.54
C GLY A 30 5.58 -10.12 0.06
N GLY A 31 4.26 -10.31 0.04
CA GLY A 31 3.59 -11.53 0.48
C GLY A 31 3.21 -12.49 -0.66
N VAL A 32 3.78 -12.32 -1.86
CA VAL A 32 3.49 -13.14 -3.04
C VAL A 32 4.62 -14.14 -3.28
N LYS A 33 4.29 -15.42 -3.42
CA LYS A 33 5.23 -16.55 -3.47
C LYS A 33 6.23 -16.50 -2.30
N LEU A 34 5.75 -16.08 -1.14
CA LEU A 34 6.57 -15.98 0.06
C LEU A 34 6.91 -17.39 0.56
N PHE A 35 8.19 -17.69 0.72
CA PHE A 35 8.64 -18.99 1.24
C PHE A 35 8.12 -19.20 2.67
N ALA A 36 7.50 -20.35 2.92
CA ALA A 36 6.64 -20.54 4.08
C ALA A 36 6.63 -21.98 4.60
N VAL A 37 7.80 -22.56 4.83
CA VAL A 37 7.91 -23.91 5.41
C VAL A 37 7.74 -23.83 6.93
N GLY A 38 6.60 -24.32 7.43
CA GLY A 38 6.24 -24.36 8.85
C GLY A 38 5.57 -23.08 9.34
N THR A 39 6.21 -21.91 9.17
CA THR A 39 5.66 -20.60 9.55
C THR A 39 6.01 -19.53 8.52
N ALA A 40 5.27 -18.42 8.53
CA ALA A 40 5.57 -17.27 7.69
C ALA A 40 5.17 -15.97 8.37
N ALA A 41 5.81 -14.87 7.97
CA ALA A 41 5.46 -13.53 8.39
C ALA A 41 5.72 -12.55 7.24
N VAL A 42 4.90 -11.50 7.15
CA VAL A 42 5.04 -10.45 6.14
C VAL A 42 4.76 -9.09 6.77
N MET A 43 5.53 -8.08 6.38
CA MET A 43 5.28 -6.70 6.77
C MET A 43 4.37 -6.02 5.72
N ASP A 44 3.15 -5.65 6.11
CA ASP A 44 2.27 -4.82 5.28
C ASP A 44 2.57 -3.33 5.53
N TYR A 45 3.18 -2.66 4.57
CA TYR A 45 3.47 -1.22 4.62
C TYR A 45 2.29 -0.34 4.22
N GLU A 46 1.27 -0.95 3.64
CA GLU A 46 0.12 -0.27 3.06
C GLU A 46 -1.12 -0.39 3.97
N THR A 47 -0.94 -0.73 5.25
CA THR A 47 -2.01 -0.78 6.25
C THR A 47 -2.51 0.63 6.56
N PRO A 48 -3.78 0.98 6.29
CA PRO A 48 -4.30 2.27 6.68
C PRO A 48 -4.56 2.44 8.19
N PRO A 49 -4.48 3.69 8.66
CA PRO A 49 -4.78 4.08 10.03
C PRO A 49 -6.27 3.93 10.37
N GLY A 50 -6.56 3.58 11.63
CA GLY A 50 -7.91 3.70 12.20
C GLY A 50 -8.94 2.69 11.71
N VAL A 51 -8.53 1.66 10.96
CA VAL A 51 -9.42 0.59 10.47
C VAL A 51 -8.81 -0.79 10.69
N THR A 52 -9.70 -1.77 10.93
CA THR A 52 -9.30 -3.17 11.05
C THR A 52 -9.20 -3.79 9.67
N ILE A 53 -8.12 -4.52 9.43
CA ILE A 53 -7.83 -5.21 8.17
C ILE A 53 -7.80 -6.71 8.46
N THR A 54 -8.47 -7.48 7.62
CA THR A 54 -8.46 -8.94 7.71
C THR A 54 -7.47 -9.51 6.70
N TYR A 55 -6.59 -10.39 7.15
CA TYR A 55 -5.54 -11.06 6.37
C TYR A 55 -5.82 -12.54 6.24
N GLN A 56 -5.46 -13.11 5.10
CA GLN A 56 -5.52 -14.53 4.83
C GLN A 56 -4.40 -14.92 3.87
N ALA A 57 -3.84 -16.12 4.03
CA ALA A 57 -2.83 -16.66 3.13
C ALA A 57 -3.39 -17.86 2.37
N GLU A 58 -3.19 -17.89 1.05
CA GLU A 58 -3.34 -19.11 0.26
C GLU A 58 -2.02 -19.87 0.27
N GLN A 59 -2.09 -21.18 0.47
CA GLN A 59 -0.92 -22.05 0.66
C GLN A 59 -0.67 -22.88 -0.58
N PHE A 60 0.59 -23.06 -0.95
CA PHE A 60 0.99 -23.81 -2.15
C PHE A 60 2.08 -24.81 -1.84
N ASP A 61 1.99 -26.00 -2.44
CA ASP A 61 3.03 -27.03 -2.35
C ASP A 61 4.23 -26.74 -3.28
N VAL A 62 5.18 -27.69 -3.35
CA VAL A 62 6.39 -27.57 -4.19
C VAL A 62 6.09 -27.55 -5.70
N THR A 63 4.96 -28.10 -6.12
CA THR A 63 4.50 -28.10 -7.51
C THR A 63 3.70 -26.85 -7.88
N GLY A 64 3.34 -26.04 -6.87
CA GLY A 64 2.49 -24.87 -7.01
C GLY A 64 0.98 -25.20 -6.92
N ALA A 65 0.60 -26.39 -6.47
CA ALA A 65 -0.79 -26.73 -6.23
C ALA A 65 -1.30 -26.07 -4.93
N SER A 66 -2.52 -25.52 -4.96
CA SER A 66 -3.14 -24.89 -3.80
C SER A 66 -3.52 -25.94 -2.76
N LEU A 67 -3.08 -25.71 -1.51
CA LEU A 67 -3.42 -26.48 -0.32
C LEU A 67 -4.58 -25.83 0.46
N GLY A 68 -5.22 -24.81 -0.11
CA GLY A 68 -6.28 -24.03 0.52
C GLY A 68 -5.76 -22.85 1.34
N PHE A 69 -6.68 -22.17 2.02
CA PHE A 69 -6.41 -20.93 2.74
C PHE A 69 -6.20 -21.17 4.25
N THR A 70 -5.39 -20.31 4.87
CA THR A 70 -5.32 -20.21 6.33
C THR A 70 -6.62 -19.66 6.90
N SER A 71 -6.79 -19.77 8.22
CA SER A 71 -7.74 -18.95 8.95
C SER A 71 -7.43 -17.46 8.76
N THR A 72 -8.45 -16.62 8.88
CA THR A 72 -8.28 -15.17 8.79
C THR A 72 -7.76 -14.60 10.10
N THR A 73 -6.86 -13.62 10.03
CA THR A 73 -6.39 -12.82 11.17
C THR A 73 -6.74 -11.36 10.94
N SER A 74 -7.23 -10.66 11.96
CA SER A 74 -7.57 -9.24 11.84
C SER A 74 -6.66 -8.37 12.69
N ILE A 75 -6.16 -7.29 12.10
CA ILE A 75 -5.19 -6.40 12.71
C ILE A 75 -5.58 -4.95 12.39
N GLY A 76 -5.55 -4.07 13.38
CA GLY A 76 -5.76 -2.63 13.22
C GLY A 76 -4.50 -1.83 13.55
N LEU A 77 -4.29 -0.72 12.83
CA LEU A 77 -3.25 0.26 13.15
C LEU A 77 -3.88 1.44 13.89
N ASN A 78 -3.61 1.57 15.19
CA ASN A 78 -4.06 2.69 16.00
C ASN A 78 -3.18 3.93 15.73
N TYR A 79 -3.46 4.56 14.60
CA TYR A 79 -2.81 5.78 14.13
C TYR A 79 -3.90 6.70 13.56
N THR A 80 -3.71 8.01 13.62
CA THR A 80 -4.77 8.99 13.31
C THR A 80 -4.44 9.90 12.15
N ASP A 81 -3.20 9.91 11.66
CA ASP A 81 -2.80 10.76 10.56
C ASP A 81 -2.90 10.06 9.22
N ALA A 82 -3.21 10.81 8.16
CA ALA A 82 -3.13 10.30 6.81
C ALA A 82 -1.67 10.11 6.38
N LEU A 83 -1.42 9.06 5.61
CA LEU A 83 -0.10 8.72 5.10
C LEU A 83 -0.15 8.63 3.59
N ILE A 84 0.86 9.17 2.92
CA ILE A 84 1.12 8.93 1.50
C ILE A 84 2.47 8.24 1.37
N SER A 85 2.56 7.23 0.51
CA SER A 85 3.81 6.52 0.25
C SER A 85 3.91 6.02 -1.18
N GLN A 86 5.14 5.80 -1.64
CA GLN A 86 5.40 5.11 -2.92
C GLN A 86 5.19 3.60 -2.74
N PRO A 87 4.21 2.95 -3.40
CA PRO A 87 3.95 1.52 -3.24
C PRO A 87 5.14 0.62 -3.56
N LEU A 88 6.04 1.01 -4.47
CA LEU A 88 7.23 0.22 -4.79
C LEU A 88 8.37 0.41 -3.78
N ASN A 89 8.42 1.54 -3.08
CA ASN A 89 9.43 1.87 -2.07
C ASN A 89 8.75 2.30 -0.77
N PRO A 90 8.47 1.35 0.14
CA PRO A 90 7.79 1.65 1.40
C PRO A 90 8.59 2.56 2.34
N GLY A 91 9.87 2.82 2.06
CA GLY A 91 10.69 3.78 2.81
C GLY A 91 10.35 5.23 2.48
N LEU A 92 9.79 5.48 1.30
CA LEU A 92 9.27 6.78 0.91
C LEU A 92 7.83 6.90 1.42
N VAL A 93 7.69 7.42 2.63
CA VAL A 93 6.40 7.67 3.28
C VAL A 93 6.42 9.03 3.97
N VAL A 94 5.33 9.78 3.82
CA VAL A 94 5.14 11.05 4.51
C VAL A 94 3.81 11.08 5.23
N LYS A 95 3.81 11.71 6.41
CA LYS A 95 2.61 12.11 7.10
C LYS A 95 2.03 13.34 6.42
N VAL A 96 0.75 13.29 6.06
CA VAL A 96 0.07 14.39 5.39
C VAL A 96 -1.16 14.82 6.17
N ARG A 97 -1.49 16.10 6.07
CA ARG A 97 -2.81 16.60 6.44
C ARG A 97 -3.61 16.82 5.16
N ILE A 98 -4.64 16.00 4.96
CA ILE A 98 -5.62 16.20 3.90
C ILE A 98 -6.48 17.41 4.27
N LEU A 99 -6.54 18.40 3.39
CA LEU A 99 -7.28 19.64 3.62
C LEU A 99 -8.78 19.45 3.38
N MET A 100 -9.61 20.29 3.99
CA MET A 100 -11.08 20.17 3.96
C MET A 100 -11.69 20.36 2.57
N ASP A 101 -10.96 20.99 1.66
CA ASP A 101 -11.34 21.20 0.26
C ASP A 101 -10.91 20.02 -0.65
N SER A 102 -10.26 19.01 -0.09
CA SER A 102 -9.95 17.76 -0.80
C SER A 102 -11.19 16.90 -0.93
N ALA A 103 -11.29 16.18 -2.04
CA ALA A 103 -12.39 15.24 -2.30
C ALA A 103 -13.79 15.86 -2.15
N ASN A 104 -13.91 17.16 -2.42
CA ASN A 104 -15.19 17.87 -2.48
C ASN A 104 -16.12 17.27 -3.55
N ASP A 105 -15.54 16.68 -4.60
CA ASP A 105 -16.26 15.95 -5.62
C ASP A 105 -15.56 14.60 -5.88
N ILE A 106 -16.31 13.51 -5.75
CA ILE A 106 -15.83 12.14 -5.96
C ILE A 106 -16.66 11.51 -7.07
N VAL A 107 -16.16 11.59 -8.29
CA VAL A 107 -16.81 11.01 -9.47
C VAL A 107 -16.36 9.57 -9.66
N ARG A 108 -17.31 8.64 -9.80
CA ARG A 108 -17.07 7.24 -10.17
C ARG A 108 -17.93 6.91 -11.39
N PRO A 109 -17.42 7.15 -12.61
CA PRO A 109 -18.23 7.10 -13.81
C PRO A 109 -18.75 5.69 -14.08
N ILE A 110 -19.96 5.61 -14.61
CA ILE A 110 -20.53 4.40 -15.19
C ILE A 110 -20.64 4.70 -16.69
N PRO A 111 -19.62 4.35 -17.50
CA PRO A 111 -19.65 4.68 -18.91
C PRO A 111 -20.87 4.02 -19.56
N GLY A 112 -21.62 4.80 -20.30
CA GLY A 112 -22.79 4.32 -21.01
C GLY A 112 -23.56 5.46 -21.63
N GLN A 113 -24.58 5.09 -22.38
CA GLN A 113 -25.40 6.00 -23.13
C GLN A 113 -26.86 5.61 -22.98
N VAL A 114 -27.72 6.61 -22.86
CA VAL A 114 -29.15 6.43 -22.98
C VAL A 114 -29.50 6.41 -24.46
N VAL A 115 -30.02 5.28 -24.94
CA VAL A 115 -30.48 5.11 -26.32
C VAL A 115 -32.00 5.07 -26.37
N PHE A 116 -32.57 5.62 -27.42
CA PHE A 116 -34.01 5.59 -27.67
C PHE A 116 -34.26 4.68 -28.86
N SER A 117 -35.03 3.60 -28.65
CA SER A 117 -35.51 2.79 -29.77
C SER A 117 -36.57 3.56 -30.55
N GLU A 118 -36.65 3.36 -31.86
CA GLU A 118 -37.73 3.92 -32.68
C GLU A 118 -39.10 3.55 -32.09
N GLY A 119 -39.98 4.55 -31.94
CA GLY A 119 -41.29 4.39 -31.29
C GLY A 119 -41.27 4.26 -29.76
N GLY A 120 -40.08 4.29 -29.13
CA GLY A 120 -39.93 4.24 -27.67
C GLY A 120 -40.11 5.60 -27.01
N THR A 121 -40.95 5.68 -25.99
CA THR A 121 -41.16 6.90 -25.20
C THR A 121 -40.16 7.09 -24.06
N VAL A 122 -39.43 6.03 -23.68
CA VAL A 122 -38.44 6.04 -22.59
C VAL A 122 -37.12 5.48 -23.09
N GLY A 123 -36.03 6.17 -22.77
CA GLY A 123 -34.67 5.76 -23.11
C GLY A 123 -34.23 4.53 -22.31
N ARG A 124 -33.43 3.67 -22.94
CA ARG A 124 -32.78 2.52 -22.30
C ARG A 124 -31.30 2.85 -22.09
N MET A 125 -30.80 2.65 -20.88
CA MET A 125 -29.38 2.80 -20.59
C MET A 125 -28.62 1.56 -21.08
N ILE A 126 -27.66 1.75 -21.99
CA ILE A 126 -26.69 0.74 -22.39
C ILE A 126 -25.31 1.21 -21.90
N GLY A 127 -24.67 0.44 -21.04
CA GLY A 127 -23.41 0.85 -20.44
C GLY A 127 -22.62 -0.30 -19.83
N GLY A 128 -21.41 0.05 -19.39
CA GLY A 128 -20.49 -0.82 -18.68
C GLY A 128 -20.72 -0.82 -17.17
N ARG A 129 -19.65 -1.11 -16.43
CA ARG A 129 -19.66 -1.19 -14.97
C ARG A 129 -19.12 0.11 -14.37
N ARG A 130 -19.45 0.37 -13.11
CA ARG A 130 -18.85 1.47 -12.33
C ARG A 130 -17.33 1.37 -12.34
N HIS A 131 -16.67 2.45 -12.75
CA HIS A 131 -15.22 2.59 -12.67
C HIS A 131 -14.77 3.08 -11.28
N GLY A 132 -13.45 3.11 -11.07
CA GLY A 132 -12.84 3.76 -9.92
C GLY A 132 -13.07 5.27 -9.90
N ILE A 133 -12.56 5.93 -8.86
CA ILE A 133 -12.61 7.39 -8.75
C ILE A 133 -11.81 8.04 -9.88
N THR A 134 -12.31 9.09 -10.51
CA THR A 134 -11.62 9.81 -11.60
C THR A 134 -11.54 11.31 -11.32
N GLY A 135 -10.36 11.91 -11.51
CA GLY A 135 -10.17 13.37 -11.45
C GLY A 135 -10.49 14.01 -10.11
N MET A 136 -10.37 13.27 -9.01
CA MET A 136 -10.64 13.78 -7.67
C MET A 136 -9.55 14.78 -7.29
N GLN A 137 -9.94 15.97 -6.86
CA GLN A 137 -8.99 16.95 -6.32
C GLN A 137 -8.53 16.54 -4.93
N LEU A 138 -7.22 16.52 -4.73
CA LEU A 138 -6.60 16.16 -3.45
C LEU A 138 -5.60 17.26 -3.07
N ASN A 139 -5.86 17.92 -1.96
CA ASN A 139 -5.04 19.00 -1.42
C ASN A 139 -4.38 18.52 -0.14
N VAL A 140 -3.06 18.35 -0.17
CA VAL A 140 -2.31 17.78 0.95
C VAL A 140 -1.32 18.79 1.47
N ARG A 141 -1.28 18.95 2.79
CA ARG A 141 -0.31 19.78 3.48
C ARG A 141 0.76 18.92 4.12
N LEU A 142 2.01 19.29 3.87
CA LEU A 142 3.21 18.70 4.46
C LEU A 142 3.70 19.58 5.60
N SER A 143 4.39 18.96 6.57
CA SER A 143 4.78 19.64 7.82
C SER A 143 6.18 20.25 7.74
N SER A 144 7.04 19.76 6.83
CA SER A 144 8.44 20.17 6.73
C SER A 144 8.96 20.14 5.29
N LEU A 145 10.09 20.80 5.04
CA LEU A 145 10.81 20.71 3.77
C LEU A 145 11.38 19.31 3.51
N ALA A 146 11.70 18.57 4.58
CA ALA A 146 12.15 17.18 4.45
C ALA A 146 11.01 16.27 3.93
N ASP A 147 9.77 16.51 4.39
CA ASP A 147 8.59 15.81 3.87
C ASP A 147 8.34 16.18 2.41
N VAL A 148 8.56 17.44 2.01
CA VAL A 148 8.47 17.87 0.61
C VAL A 148 9.45 17.09 -0.26
N ALA A 149 10.73 17.05 0.12
CA ALA A 149 11.74 16.32 -0.62
C ALA A 149 11.39 14.81 -0.71
N THR A 150 10.91 14.22 0.38
CA THR A 150 10.48 12.81 0.40
C THR A 150 9.25 12.59 -0.49
N PHE A 151 8.30 13.53 -0.50
CA PHE A 151 7.09 13.47 -1.33
C PHE A 151 7.43 13.58 -2.82
N GLU A 152 8.31 14.50 -3.20
CA GLU A 152 8.79 14.64 -4.59
C GLU A 152 9.51 13.37 -5.05
N GLN A 153 10.37 12.78 -4.20
CA GLN A 153 11.04 11.52 -4.49
C GLN A 153 10.08 10.34 -4.74
N MET A 154 8.82 10.41 -4.29
CA MET A 154 7.83 9.37 -4.59
C MET A 154 7.50 9.29 -6.07
N PHE A 155 7.67 10.39 -6.82
CA PHE A 155 7.48 10.43 -8.27
C PHE A 155 8.76 10.12 -9.05
N GLY A 156 9.87 9.90 -8.34
CA GLY A 156 11.19 9.72 -8.90
C GLY A 156 12.08 10.96 -8.77
N SER A 157 13.26 10.86 -9.36
CA SER A 157 14.25 11.91 -9.49
C SER A 157 14.89 11.80 -10.87
N TYR A 158 15.85 12.67 -11.19
CA TYR A 158 16.63 12.54 -12.43
C TYR A 158 17.43 11.22 -12.54
N SER A 159 17.58 10.46 -11.45
CA SER A 159 18.33 9.21 -11.40
C SER A 159 17.52 8.01 -10.94
N THR A 160 16.23 8.17 -10.65
CA THR A 160 15.38 7.09 -10.12
C THR A 160 13.97 7.25 -10.65
N ASP A 161 13.47 6.23 -11.32
CA ASP A 161 12.11 6.24 -11.87
C ASP A 161 11.16 5.47 -10.96
N TYR A 162 10.03 6.10 -10.62
CA TYR A 162 8.89 5.43 -10.02
C TYR A 162 7.65 5.65 -10.88
N PRO A 163 6.69 4.71 -10.88
CA PRO A 163 5.40 4.97 -11.47
C PRO A 163 4.75 6.12 -10.70
N ALA A 164 4.03 6.98 -11.42
CA ALA A 164 3.25 8.09 -10.88
C ALA A 164 1.99 7.63 -10.11
N VAL A 165 2.13 6.57 -9.31
CA VAL A 165 1.09 5.94 -8.50
C VAL A 165 1.47 6.11 -7.04
N LEU A 166 0.57 6.70 -6.26
CA LEU A 166 0.71 6.88 -4.83
C LEU A 166 -0.18 5.90 -4.08
N CYS A 167 0.31 5.40 -2.94
CA CYS A 167 -0.49 4.68 -1.95
C CYS A 167 -0.93 5.69 -0.87
N ILE A 168 -2.20 6.03 -0.87
CA ILE A 168 -2.82 6.98 0.06
C ILE A 168 -3.60 6.17 1.09
N ARG A 169 -3.27 6.40 2.36
CA ARG A 169 -3.86 5.75 3.52
C ARG A 169 -4.59 6.78 4.35
N THR A 170 -5.91 6.69 4.41
CA THR A 170 -6.74 7.71 5.06
C THR A 170 -7.38 7.18 6.34
N PRO A 171 -7.36 7.95 7.45
CA PRO A 171 -8.09 7.63 8.67
C PRO A 171 -9.57 8.04 8.56
N PRO A 172 -10.48 7.43 9.34
CA PRO A 172 -11.81 8.00 9.56
C PRO A 172 -11.74 9.43 10.11
N PRO A 173 -12.68 10.35 9.77
CA PRO A 173 -13.93 10.15 9.04
C PRO A 173 -13.86 10.50 7.53
N LEU A 174 -12.66 10.65 6.93
CA LEU A 174 -12.53 11.04 5.53
C LEU A 174 -13.31 10.09 4.62
N GLN A 175 -14.04 10.61 3.62
CA GLN A 175 -14.87 9.83 2.69
C GLN A 175 -14.12 9.27 1.46
N ILE A 176 -12.78 9.32 1.52
CA ILE A 176 -11.88 8.68 0.57
C ILE A 176 -11.69 7.22 1.02
N PRO A 177 -11.54 6.25 0.10
CA PRO A 177 -11.20 4.87 0.48
C PRO A 177 -10.01 4.83 1.44
N ARG A 178 -10.07 3.93 2.43
CA ARG A 178 -9.04 3.85 3.49
C ARG A 178 -7.68 3.49 2.91
N LEU A 179 -7.67 2.56 1.96
CA LEU A 179 -6.53 2.23 1.13
C LEU A 179 -6.85 2.62 -0.32
N PHE A 180 -6.18 3.65 -0.81
CA PHE A 180 -6.44 4.26 -2.11
C PHE A 180 -5.15 4.33 -2.92
N PHE A 181 -5.12 3.66 -4.07
CA PHE A 181 -4.02 3.77 -5.01
C PHE A 181 -4.42 4.74 -6.11
N ALA A 182 -3.63 5.79 -6.27
CA ALA A 182 -4.01 6.93 -7.10
C ALA A 182 -2.89 7.30 -8.06
N ALA A 183 -3.22 7.41 -9.34
CA ALA A 183 -2.34 8.01 -10.33
C ALA A 183 -2.39 9.54 -10.19
N CYS A 184 -1.23 10.17 -10.18
CA CYS A 184 -1.05 11.62 -10.12
C CYS A 184 0.10 12.00 -11.06
N THR A 185 -0.19 12.59 -12.20
CA THR A 185 0.83 12.97 -13.19
C THR A 185 1.38 14.38 -12.99
N GLU A 186 0.61 15.25 -12.34
CA GLU A 186 0.92 16.68 -12.20
C GLU A 186 0.71 17.14 -10.75
N PRO A 187 1.64 16.84 -9.83
CA PRO A 187 1.60 17.38 -8.48
C PRO A 187 2.03 18.86 -8.48
N HIS A 188 1.15 19.76 -8.04
CA HIS A 188 1.43 21.20 -8.01
C HIS A 188 1.77 21.67 -6.60
N LEU A 189 3.01 22.12 -6.37
CA LEU A 189 3.40 22.75 -5.12
C LEU A 189 2.91 24.21 -5.08
N VAL A 190 2.03 24.51 -4.13
CA VAL A 190 1.54 25.86 -3.84
C VAL A 190 2.19 26.35 -2.55
N ILE A 191 3.00 27.40 -2.67
CA ILE A 191 3.68 28.03 -1.53
C ILE A 191 2.85 29.24 -1.09
N GLY A 192 2.17 29.11 0.05
CA GLY A 192 1.41 30.21 0.65
C GLY A 192 2.33 31.22 1.36
N GLY A 193 2.12 32.51 1.10
CA GLY A 193 2.90 33.59 1.73
C GLY A 193 2.68 33.72 3.26
N VAL A 194 3.74 34.18 3.95
CA VAL A 194 3.87 34.51 5.38
C VAL A 194 3.97 33.33 6.36
N ASN A 195 3.44 32.14 6.05
CA ASN A 195 3.48 30.98 6.98
C ASN A 195 4.11 29.70 6.41
N SER A 196 4.79 29.75 5.26
CA SER A 196 5.53 28.61 4.68
C SER A 196 4.72 27.32 4.63
N LEU A 197 3.41 27.42 4.36
CA LEU A 197 2.55 26.25 4.29
C LEU A 197 2.82 25.54 2.96
N LEU A 198 3.50 24.39 3.04
CA LEU A 198 3.87 23.57 1.89
C LEU A 198 2.67 22.69 1.53
N THR A 199 1.89 23.13 0.54
CA THR A 199 0.66 22.45 0.13
C THR A 199 0.82 21.95 -1.30
N TYR A 200 0.52 20.68 -1.54
CA TYR A 200 0.36 20.15 -2.89
C TYR A 200 -1.11 20.09 -3.27
N GLN A 201 -1.42 20.57 -4.46
CA GLN A 201 -2.70 20.39 -5.12
C GLN A 201 -2.50 19.38 -6.25
N MET A 202 -3.34 18.35 -6.31
CA MET A 202 -3.21 17.31 -7.32
C MET A 202 -4.58 16.78 -7.76
N SER A 203 -4.70 16.47 -9.05
CA SER A 203 -5.82 15.71 -9.59
C SER A 203 -5.46 14.24 -9.64
N VAL A 204 -6.23 13.40 -8.94
CA VAL A 204 -5.91 11.98 -8.79
C VAL A 204 -7.00 11.08 -9.35
N THR A 205 -6.58 9.98 -9.97
CA THR A 205 -7.47 8.95 -10.49
C THR A 205 -7.12 7.61 -9.87
N GLU A 206 -8.13 6.87 -9.41
CA GLU A 206 -7.98 5.54 -8.85
C GLU A 206 -7.41 4.58 -9.89
N VAL A 207 -6.33 3.90 -9.54
CA VAL A 207 -5.67 2.91 -10.38
C VAL A 207 -5.39 1.64 -9.60
N LEU A 208 -5.13 0.56 -10.31
CA LEU A 208 -4.60 -0.64 -9.66
C LEU A 208 -3.20 -0.37 -9.13
N PRO A 209 -2.84 -0.93 -7.97
CA PRO A 209 -1.48 -0.85 -7.47
C PRO A 209 -0.51 -1.55 -8.44
N PRO A 210 0.79 -1.17 -8.43
CA PRO A 210 1.82 -1.92 -9.15
C PRO A 210 1.85 -3.40 -8.74
N ALA A 211 2.46 -4.26 -9.57
CA ALA A 211 2.49 -5.70 -9.31
C ALA A 211 3.05 -6.01 -7.89
N PRO A 212 2.33 -6.78 -7.04
CA PRO A 212 2.65 -6.97 -5.62
C PRO A 212 3.98 -7.69 -5.33
N GLY A 213 4.58 -8.34 -6.33
CA GLY A 213 5.92 -8.92 -6.23
C GLY A 213 7.06 -7.92 -6.46
N LEU A 214 6.75 -6.72 -6.97
CA LEU A 214 7.72 -5.65 -7.16
C LEU A 214 7.64 -4.73 -5.95
N VAL A 215 8.64 -4.85 -5.06
CA VAL A 215 8.84 -3.98 -3.91
C VAL A 215 10.30 -3.96 -3.53
N ILE A 216 10.80 -2.78 -3.20
CA ILE A 216 12.14 -2.62 -2.63
C ILE A 216 12.05 -3.03 -1.16
N PRO A 217 12.74 -4.10 -0.73
CA PRO A 217 12.69 -4.56 0.65
C PRO A 217 13.40 -3.55 1.57
N LEU A 218 12.75 -3.14 2.66
CA LEU A 218 13.37 -2.27 3.69
C LEU A 218 14.44 -2.99 4.50
N LEU A 219 14.20 -4.26 4.81
CA LEU A 219 15.15 -5.09 5.52
C LEU A 219 15.79 -6.05 4.52
N ARG A 220 17.09 -5.87 4.29
CA ARG A 220 17.88 -6.71 3.41
C ARG A 220 18.76 -7.64 4.23
N ARG A 221 19.23 -8.71 3.61
CA ARG A 221 20.17 -9.64 4.27
C ARG A 221 21.48 -8.94 4.67
N GLU A 222 21.94 -8.01 3.83
CA GLU A 222 23.13 -7.20 4.10
C GLU A 222 22.97 -6.32 5.34
N ASP A 223 21.78 -5.79 5.62
CA ASP A 223 21.50 -5.03 6.84
C ASP A 223 21.69 -5.89 8.10
N ILE A 224 21.24 -7.14 8.04
CA ILE A 224 21.44 -8.13 9.11
C ILE A 224 22.91 -8.54 9.23
N ASP A 225 23.63 -8.71 8.12
CA ASP A 225 25.05 -9.05 8.14
C ASP A 225 25.90 -7.87 8.67
N ALA A 226 25.53 -6.62 8.38
CA ALA A 226 26.17 -5.42 8.92
C ALA A 226 25.96 -5.25 10.44
N ALA A 227 24.81 -5.71 10.97
CA ALA A 227 24.50 -5.61 12.39
C ALA A 227 25.35 -6.52 13.30
N TYR A 228 25.99 -7.56 12.74
CA TYR A 228 26.73 -8.57 13.52
C TYR A 228 28.08 -8.90 12.91
N ALA A 229 29.15 -8.68 13.68
CA ALA A 229 30.53 -8.97 13.25
C ALA A 229 30.77 -10.44 12.87
N THR A 230 29.99 -11.39 13.41
CA THR A 230 30.16 -12.82 13.13
C THR A 230 28.83 -13.55 13.00
N ARG A 231 28.85 -14.70 12.30
CA ARG A 231 27.68 -15.58 12.19
C ARG A 231 27.21 -16.13 13.53
N SER A 232 28.12 -16.36 14.48
CA SER A 232 27.79 -16.85 15.82
C SER A 232 27.09 -15.80 16.66
N ALA A 233 27.56 -14.54 16.62
CA ALA A 233 26.89 -13.42 17.30
C ALA A 233 25.45 -13.24 16.78
N ARG A 234 25.26 -13.35 15.47
CA ARG A 234 23.94 -13.32 14.86
C ARG A 234 23.05 -14.50 15.29
N ALA A 235 23.60 -15.72 15.36
CA ALA A 235 22.85 -16.89 15.80
C ALA A 235 22.47 -16.84 17.28
N ALA A 236 23.31 -16.21 18.12
CA ALA A 236 23.02 -16.00 19.53
C ALA A 236 21.93 -14.94 19.77
N ALA A 237 21.78 -13.97 18.87
CA ALA A 237 20.83 -12.87 19.02
C ALA A 237 19.36 -13.24 18.76
N TYR A 238 19.09 -14.34 18.03
CA TYR A 238 17.73 -14.73 17.67
C TYR A 238 17.50 -16.22 17.89
N ALA A 239 16.38 -16.58 18.53
CA ALA A 239 16.01 -17.97 18.73
C ALA A 239 15.58 -18.65 17.41
N THR A 240 15.08 -17.88 16.44
CA THR A 240 14.60 -18.40 15.15
C THR A 240 15.03 -17.51 13.99
N ARG A 241 15.10 -18.09 12.78
CA ARG A 241 15.36 -17.33 11.55
C ARG A 241 14.25 -16.31 11.26
N ILE A 242 13.00 -16.64 11.55
CA ILE A 242 11.87 -15.73 11.30
C ILE A 242 11.94 -14.49 12.20
N GLN A 243 12.39 -14.61 13.45
CA GLN A 243 12.61 -13.44 14.32
C GLN A 243 13.68 -12.52 13.73
N ARG A 244 14.79 -13.08 13.26
CA ARG A 244 15.85 -12.33 12.60
C ARG A 244 15.36 -11.63 11.32
N ASP A 245 14.67 -12.37 10.47
CA ASP A 245 14.22 -11.89 9.15
C ASP A 245 13.05 -10.90 9.25
N ASN A 246 12.55 -10.65 10.47
CA ASN A 246 11.56 -9.62 10.78
C ASN A 246 12.07 -8.57 11.76
N ASP A 247 13.38 -8.53 12.06
CA ASP A 247 13.96 -7.49 12.91
C ASP A 247 14.24 -6.22 12.09
N TYR A 248 13.17 -5.48 11.83
CA TYR A 248 13.22 -4.20 11.12
C TYR A 248 13.98 -3.10 11.88
N SER A 249 14.42 -3.33 13.14
CA SER A 249 15.33 -2.40 13.83
C SER A 249 16.72 -2.34 13.17
N LYS A 250 17.04 -3.32 12.30
CA LYS A 250 18.30 -3.39 11.56
C LYS A 250 18.22 -2.80 10.16
N ALA A 251 17.02 -2.46 9.67
CA ALA A 251 16.83 -1.95 8.32
C ALA A 251 17.71 -0.70 8.06
N GLY A 252 18.41 -0.68 6.93
CA GLY A 252 19.27 0.43 6.51
C GLY A 252 20.69 0.45 7.10
N LEU A 253 21.08 -0.54 7.91
CA LEU A 253 22.44 -0.58 8.49
C LEU A 253 23.55 -0.81 7.45
N ALA A 254 23.25 -1.39 6.29
CA ALA A 254 24.24 -1.63 5.25
C ALA A 254 24.47 -0.44 4.30
N GLY A 255 23.70 0.65 4.43
CA GLY A 255 23.71 1.78 3.48
C GLY A 255 22.64 1.65 2.41
#